data_AF-A0A950PXY7-F1
#
_entry.id   AF-A0A950PXY7-F1
#
_cell.length_a   1.000
_cell.length_b   1.000
_cell.length_c   1.000
_cell.angle_alpha   90.00
_cell.angle_beta   90.00
_cell.angle_gamma   90.00
#
_symmetry.space_group_name_H-M   'P 1'
#
loop_
_entity.id
_entity.type
_entity.pdbx_description
1 polymer ?
#
loop_
_entity_poly.entity_id
_entity_poly.type
_entity_poly.pdbx_seq_one_letter_code
_entity_poly.pdbx_strand_id
1 'polypeptide(L)'
;MQFSIRRLGPMGIGLLLVAAYVLAVTGTLPFGNNVRPLFEGIGPPPAYRWVKPPAALASGNVPPAPNDTDIPMGPSGSQQSGAQSEDNQLVLNLAPNAFPAHAPDTTLRVHIEPLDPASLGPPPAGLKPNGNAYRVTFTYQPSGTNAETVTQPGNILLTVPLPAAGLLYSADGRTWSDIGKQTVAGQPIVGGPFNAVGWYEGATHATAASSGGGGGGSAGTIIVVVLVAVLALALGFFPLLRKRVRGGPANKRAGPAKKSANKKKR
;
A
#
# COMPACT_ATOMS: atom_id res chain seq x y z
N MET A 1 40.07 13.67 -33.61
CA MET A 1 38.62 13.70 -33.27
C MET A 1 38.46 13.70 -31.75
N GLN A 2 38.16 14.84 -31.14
CA GLN A 2 37.84 14.96 -29.71
C GLN A 2 36.36 14.66 -29.49
N PHE A 3 36.02 13.58 -28.76
CA PHE A 3 34.66 13.37 -28.28
C PHE A 3 34.43 14.23 -27.03
N SER A 4 33.79 15.39 -27.24
CA SER A 4 33.26 16.26 -26.19
C SER A 4 32.10 15.54 -25.50
N ILE A 5 32.28 15.15 -24.24
CA ILE A 5 31.17 14.67 -23.41
C ILE A 5 30.44 15.93 -22.95
N ARG A 6 29.38 16.30 -23.67
CA ARG A 6 28.49 17.37 -23.25
C ARG A 6 27.90 16.98 -21.90
N ARG A 7 28.15 17.79 -20.86
CA ARG A 7 27.40 17.70 -19.61
C ARG A 7 25.94 17.94 -19.97
N LEU A 8 25.08 16.96 -19.72
CA LEU A 8 23.65 17.14 -19.88
C LEU A 8 23.21 18.22 -18.91
N GLY A 9 22.62 19.30 -19.45
CA GLY A 9 21.95 20.29 -18.62
C GLY A 9 20.75 19.66 -17.90
N PRO A 10 20.15 20.37 -16.93
CA PRO A 10 19.02 19.87 -16.15
C PRO A 10 17.85 19.35 -17.00
N MET A 11 17.58 19.94 -18.18
CA MET A 11 16.60 19.40 -19.14
C MET A 11 16.99 18.03 -19.71
N GLY A 12 18.27 17.77 -19.95
CA GLY A 12 18.75 16.48 -20.43
C GLY A 12 18.67 15.38 -19.38
N ILE A 13 18.86 15.75 -18.10
CA ILE A 13 18.62 14.84 -16.97
C ILE A 13 17.12 14.55 -16.84
N GLY A 14 16.27 15.58 -16.94
CA GLY A 14 14.81 15.41 -16.93
C GLY A 14 14.32 14.47 -18.03
N LEU A 15 14.82 14.65 -19.27
CA LEU A 15 14.45 13.80 -20.40
C LEU A 15 14.87 12.33 -20.20
N LEU A 16 16.05 12.11 -19.61
CA LEU A 16 16.54 10.77 -19.29
C LEU A 16 15.70 10.09 -18.20
N LEU A 17 15.30 10.82 -17.16
CA LEU A 17 14.44 10.29 -16.11
C LEU A 17 13.05 9.92 -16.65
N VAL A 18 12.47 10.76 -17.52
CA VAL A 18 11.20 10.46 -18.19
C VAL A 18 11.34 9.24 -19.09
N ALA A 19 12.40 9.16 -19.91
CA ALA A 19 12.62 8.01 -20.78
C ALA A 19 12.83 6.71 -19.99
N ALA A 20 13.60 6.74 -18.90
CA ALA A 20 13.80 5.60 -18.01
C ALA A 20 12.49 5.14 -17.36
N TYR A 21 11.64 6.09 -16.92
CA TYR A 21 10.33 5.78 -16.36
C TYR A 21 9.38 5.16 -17.40
N VAL A 22 9.32 5.72 -18.62
CA VAL A 22 8.49 5.17 -19.71
C VAL A 22 8.95 3.76 -20.10
N LEU A 23 10.26 3.52 -20.16
CA LEU A 23 10.81 2.18 -20.41
C LEU A 23 10.47 1.20 -19.28
N ALA A 24 10.52 1.63 -18.01
CA ALA A 24 10.13 0.80 -16.89
C ALA A 24 8.63 0.44 -16.94
N VAL A 25 7.76 1.40 -17.24
CA VAL A 25 6.30 1.17 -17.35
C VAL A 25 5.96 0.29 -18.56
N THR A 26 6.55 0.53 -19.73
CA THR A 26 6.29 -0.26 -20.92
C THR A 26 6.87 -1.68 -20.83
N GLY A 27 7.97 -1.85 -20.09
CA GLY A 27 8.56 -3.16 -19.84
C GLY A 27 7.73 -4.08 -18.94
N THR A 28 6.80 -3.55 -18.14
CA THR A 28 5.95 -4.36 -17.24
C THR A 28 4.62 -4.80 -17.86
N LEU A 29 4.14 -4.08 -18.89
CA LEU A 29 2.88 -4.38 -19.62
C LEU A 29 2.79 -5.80 -20.22
N PRO A 30 3.84 -6.39 -20.82
CA PRO A 30 3.75 -7.73 -21.42
C PRO A 30 3.53 -8.85 -20.39
N PHE A 31 3.75 -8.56 -19.10
CA PHE A 31 3.69 -9.53 -18.01
C PHE A 31 2.39 -9.45 -17.20
N GLY A 32 1.37 -8.73 -17.69
CA GLY A 32 0.07 -8.58 -17.03
C GLY A 32 0.10 -7.71 -15.76
N ASN A 33 1.27 -7.15 -15.44
CA ASN A 33 1.49 -6.32 -14.27
C ASN A 33 1.32 -4.84 -14.65
N ASN A 34 0.13 -4.30 -14.46
CA ASN A 34 -0.18 -2.87 -14.58
C ASN A 34 0.44 -2.02 -13.44
N VAL A 35 1.61 -2.41 -12.94
CA VAL A 35 2.26 -1.80 -11.80
C VAL A 35 2.90 -0.49 -12.26
N ARG A 36 2.51 0.62 -11.64
CA ARG A 36 3.12 1.94 -11.84
C ARG A 36 4.08 2.20 -10.69
N PRO A 37 5.40 1.98 -10.82
CA PRO A 37 6.32 1.85 -9.67
C PRO A 37 6.37 3.06 -8.71
N LEU A 38 5.94 4.25 -9.15
CA LEU A 38 5.88 5.45 -8.33
C LEU A 38 4.59 5.58 -7.50
N PHE A 39 3.53 4.85 -7.83
CA PHE A 39 2.21 4.96 -7.19
C PHE A 39 1.82 3.73 -6.35
N GLU A 40 2.59 2.64 -6.44
CA GLU A 40 2.24 1.33 -5.82
C GLU A 40 2.99 1.08 -4.50
N GLY A 41 3.81 2.04 -4.04
CA GLY A 41 4.67 1.88 -2.87
C GLY A 41 5.91 1.00 -3.14
N ILE A 42 7.00 1.27 -2.42
CA ILE A 42 8.22 0.46 -2.51
C ILE A 42 8.15 -0.61 -1.42
N GLY A 43 7.74 -1.83 -1.76
CA GLY A 43 7.76 -2.98 -0.84
C GLY A 43 6.54 -3.89 -0.99
N PRO A 44 6.58 -5.10 -0.42
CA PRO A 44 5.38 -5.93 -0.31
C PRO A 44 4.33 -5.18 0.53
N PRO A 45 3.03 -5.31 0.20
CA PRO A 45 1.97 -4.71 1.01
C PRO A 45 2.06 -5.24 2.46
N PRO A 46 1.69 -4.41 3.45
CA PRO A 46 1.65 -4.86 4.83
C PRO A 46 0.74 -6.08 4.98
N ALA A 47 1.12 -7.00 5.86
CA ALA A 47 0.34 -8.20 6.12
C ALA A 47 -1.02 -7.84 6.75
N TYR A 48 -2.06 -8.61 6.39
CA TYR A 48 -3.39 -8.45 6.98
C TYR A 48 -3.36 -8.72 8.49
N ARG A 49 -3.95 -7.81 9.26
CA ARG A 49 -4.08 -7.86 10.72
C ARG A 49 -5.44 -8.42 11.09
N TRP A 50 -5.46 -9.60 11.68
CA TRP A 50 -6.68 -10.29 12.04
C TRP A 50 -7.04 -10.01 13.50
N VAL A 51 -8.32 -9.79 13.80
CA VAL A 51 -8.83 -9.89 15.18
C VAL A 51 -8.68 -11.34 15.65
N LYS A 52 -9.05 -12.29 14.78
CA LYS A 52 -8.85 -13.72 15.00
C LYS A 52 -8.22 -14.38 13.77
N PRO A 53 -6.90 -14.60 13.76
CA PRO A 53 -6.20 -15.10 12.58
C PRO A 53 -6.52 -16.57 12.31
N PRO A 54 -6.50 -17.02 11.04
CA PRO A 54 -6.34 -18.43 10.71
C PRO A 54 -5.11 -19.01 11.41
N ALA A 55 -5.17 -20.29 11.81
CA ALA A 55 -4.11 -20.92 12.60
C ALA A 55 -2.71 -20.76 11.99
N ALA A 56 -2.60 -20.85 10.66
CA ALA A 56 -1.34 -20.68 9.93
C ALA A 56 -0.74 -19.26 10.01
N LEU A 57 -1.56 -18.24 10.30
CA LEU A 57 -1.16 -16.84 10.38
C LEU A 57 -1.04 -16.33 11.83
N ALA A 58 -1.43 -17.15 12.82
CA ALA A 58 -1.51 -16.71 14.22
C ALA A 58 -0.17 -16.27 14.81
N SER A 59 0.92 -16.96 14.48
CA SER A 59 2.24 -16.72 15.09
C SER A 59 2.86 -15.36 14.76
N GLY A 60 2.41 -14.67 13.71
CA GLY A 60 2.92 -13.37 13.29
C GLY A 60 1.84 -12.29 13.23
N ASN A 61 0.64 -12.59 13.72
CA ASN A 61 -0.48 -11.68 13.66
C ASN A 61 -0.34 -10.58 14.71
N VAL A 62 -0.52 -9.33 14.28
CA VAL A 62 -0.72 -8.19 15.17
C VAL A 62 -2.19 -7.81 15.07
N PRO A 63 -3.02 -8.04 16.11
CA PRO A 63 -4.43 -7.69 16.05
C PRO A 63 -4.61 -6.18 15.83
N PRO A 64 -5.63 -5.78 15.05
CA PRO A 64 -5.95 -4.37 14.90
C PRO A 64 -6.60 -3.82 16.18
N ALA A 65 -6.30 -2.56 16.49
CA ALA A 65 -6.90 -1.86 17.63
C ALA A 65 -8.07 -0.98 17.18
N PRO A 66 -9.07 -0.75 18.05
CA PRO A 66 -10.06 0.30 17.82
C PRO A 66 -9.42 1.69 17.80
N ASN A 67 -10.02 2.61 17.04
CA ASN A 67 -9.54 3.98 16.99
C ASN A 67 -10.66 5.00 16.74
N ASP A 68 -10.36 6.25 17.09
CA ASP A 68 -11.24 7.39 16.91
C ASP A 68 -10.72 8.34 15.83
N THR A 69 -11.63 9.05 15.17
CA THR A 69 -11.31 10.17 14.27
C THR A 69 -12.35 11.27 14.46
N ASP A 70 -11.88 12.49 14.71
CA ASP A 70 -12.75 13.64 14.90
C ASP A 70 -12.96 14.38 13.57
N ILE A 71 -14.22 14.51 13.16
CA ILE A 71 -14.64 15.21 11.95
C ILE A 71 -15.25 16.55 12.35
N PRO A 72 -14.75 17.68 11.81
CA PRO A 72 -15.34 18.99 12.10
C PRO A 72 -16.80 19.07 11.65
N MET A 73 -17.64 19.67 12.50
CA MET A 73 -19.03 20.02 12.20
C MET A 73 -19.12 21.51 11.90
N GLY A 74 -19.90 21.86 10.87
CA GLY A 74 -20.29 23.23 10.56
C GLY A 74 -21.80 23.44 10.72
N PRO A 75 -22.29 24.68 10.46
CA PRO A 75 -23.71 25.01 10.57
C PRO A 75 -24.65 24.17 9.69
N SER A 76 -24.12 23.58 8.61
CA SER A 76 -24.88 22.73 7.68
C SER A 76 -24.74 21.23 7.94
N GLY A 77 -23.85 20.83 8.86
CA GLY A 77 -23.56 19.43 9.16
C GLY A 77 -22.07 19.10 9.12
N SER A 78 -21.74 17.83 8.98
CA SER A 78 -20.36 17.35 8.92
C SER A 78 -19.63 17.93 7.72
N GLN A 79 -18.37 18.33 7.91
CA GLN A 79 -17.48 18.65 6.78
C GLN A 79 -17.14 17.40 5.98
N GLN A 80 -16.70 17.57 4.73
CA GLN A 80 -16.09 16.48 3.98
C GLN A 80 -14.83 16.02 4.70
N SER A 81 -14.75 14.73 5.01
CA SER A 81 -13.60 14.13 5.69
C SER A 81 -13.58 12.62 5.47
N GLY A 82 -12.55 11.96 5.98
CA GLY A 82 -12.46 10.52 6.04
C GLY A 82 -12.05 10.04 7.43
N ALA A 83 -12.34 8.77 7.70
CA ALA A 83 -11.83 8.04 8.84
C ALA A 83 -11.26 6.71 8.34
N GLN A 84 -10.23 6.21 9.00
CA GLN A 84 -9.61 4.94 8.63
C GLN A 84 -9.20 4.19 9.88
N SER A 85 -9.20 2.86 9.81
CA SER A 85 -8.60 2.05 10.87
C SER A 85 -7.08 2.22 10.87
N GLU A 86 -6.43 2.06 12.03
CA GLU A 86 -4.97 2.29 12.15
C GLU A 86 -4.12 1.39 11.25
N ASP A 87 -4.66 0.24 10.88
CA ASP A 87 -4.06 -0.76 10.00
C ASP A 87 -4.42 -0.57 8.52
N ASN A 88 -5.20 0.47 8.19
CA ASN A 88 -5.70 0.78 6.84
C ASN A 88 -6.54 -0.34 6.20
N GLN A 89 -7.18 -1.18 7.02
CA GLN A 89 -8.05 -2.24 6.53
C GLN A 89 -9.51 -1.80 6.39
N LEU A 90 -9.91 -0.69 6.99
CA LEU A 90 -11.16 0.03 6.72
C LEU A 90 -10.82 1.49 6.36
N VAL A 91 -11.44 1.99 5.30
CA VAL A 91 -11.43 3.41 4.93
C VAL A 91 -12.87 3.87 4.70
N LEU A 92 -13.26 4.92 5.42
CA LEU A 92 -14.54 5.59 5.30
C LEU A 92 -14.31 6.99 4.75
N ASN A 93 -15.06 7.36 3.72
CA ASN A 93 -15.10 8.71 3.16
C ASN A 93 -16.51 9.28 3.32
N LEU A 94 -16.62 10.43 3.97
CA LEU A 94 -17.89 11.14 4.13
C LEU A 94 -17.97 12.31 3.15
N ALA A 95 -19.13 12.43 2.50
CA ALA A 95 -19.49 13.62 1.74
C ALA A 95 -19.72 14.81 2.69
N PRO A 96 -19.67 16.07 2.19
CA PRO A 96 -20.20 17.21 2.93
C PRO A 96 -21.65 16.95 3.37
N ASN A 97 -21.98 17.35 4.60
CA ASN A 97 -23.31 17.19 5.20
C ASN A 97 -23.80 15.74 5.25
N ALA A 98 -22.89 14.77 5.35
CA ALA A 98 -23.22 13.35 5.57
C ALA A 98 -23.97 13.13 6.88
N PHE A 99 -23.65 13.89 7.92
CA PHE A 99 -24.42 13.96 9.16
C PHE A 99 -24.99 15.37 9.35
N PRO A 100 -26.23 15.49 9.84
CA PRO A 100 -26.89 16.78 10.02
C PRO A 100 -26.20 17.63 11.09
N ALA A 101 -26.36 18.96 11.01
CA ALA A 101 -25.90 19.86 12.06
C ALA A 101 -26.62 19.54 13.38
N HIS A 102 -25.89 19.63 14.49
CA HIS A 102 -26.42 19.29 15.81
C HIS A 102 -25.89 20.26 16.88
N ALA A 103 -26.36 21.51 16.88
CA ALA A 103 -25.88 22.51 17.83
C ALA A 103 -26.15 22.07 19.29
N PRO A 104 -25.21 22.29 20.24
CA PRO A 104 -23.97 23.07 20.10
C PRO A 104 -22.74 22.28 19.64
N ASP A 105 -22.92 21.06 19.10
CA ASP A 105 -21.81 20.18 18.75
C ASP A 105 -21.02 20.69 17.54
N THR A 106 -19.70 20.66 17.70
CA THR A 106 -18.73 21.17 16.71
C THR A 106 -17.84 20.07 16.14
N THR A 107 -17.95 18.86 16.66
CA THR A 107 -17.20 17.69 16.22
C THR A 107 -18.11 16.47 16.16
N LEU A 108 -17.89 15.64 15.15
CA LEU A 108 -18.45 14.30 15.04
C LEU A 108 -17.31 13.31 15.22
N ARG A 109 -17.32 12.57 16.34
CA ARG A 109 -16.35 11.52 16.59
C ARG A 109 -16.79 10.24 15.90
N VAL A 110 -15.97 9.74 15.00
CA VAL A 110 -16.10 8.40 14.40
C VAL A 110 -15.29 7.44 15.25
N HIS A 111 -15.91 6.35 15.69
CA HIS A 111 -15.23 5.24 16.35
C HIS A 111 -15.29 4.01 15.44
N ILE A 112 -14.14 3.40 15.18
CA ILE A 112 -14.00 2.20 14.37
C ILE A 112 -13.49 1.08 15.28
N GLU A 113 -14.29 0.03 15.43
CA GLU A 113 -13.99 -1.14 16.24
C GLU A 113 -13.86 -2.38 15.35
N PRO A 114 -12.63 -2.94 15.19
CA PRO A 114 -12.45 -4.23 14.55
C PRO A 114 -13.02 -5.37 15.41
N LEU A 115 -13.76 -6.30 14.80
CA LEU A 115 -14.45 -7.40 15.47
C LEU A 115 -14.12 -8.76 14.84
N ASP A 116 -14.22 -9.82 15.65
CA ASP A 116 -14.21 -11.20 15.18
C ASP A 116 -15.56 -11.50 14.50
N PRO A 117 -15.60 -11.79 13.19
CA PRO A 117 -16.85 -12.13 12.49
C PRO A 117 -17.59 -13.31 13.11
N ALA A 118 -16.87 -14.25 13.75
CA ALA A 118 -17.49 -15.40 14.39
C ALA A 118 -18.32 -15.05 15.64
N SER A 119 -18.19 -13.81 16.14
CA SER A 119 -19.02 -13.27 17.22
C SER A 119 -20.33 -12.63 16.74
N LEU A 120 -20.49 -12.47 15.41
CA LEU A 120 -21.64 -11.83 14.77
C LEU A 120 -22.58 -12.88 14.16
N GLY A 121 -23.75 -12.42 13.69
CA GLY A 121 -24.66 -13.28 12.95
C GLY A 121 -24.05 -13.76 11.62
N PRO A 122 -24.47 -14.93 11.11
CA PRO A 122 -23.88 -15.49 9.90
C PRO A 122 -24.20 -14.64 8.67
N PRO A 123 -23.26 -14.52 7.71
CA PRO A 123 -23.53 -13.93 6.41
C PRO A 123 -24.64 -14.66 5.63
N PRO A 124 -25.18 -14.05 4.55
CA PRO A 124 -26.13 -14.70 3.67
C PRO A 124 -25.61 -16.03 3.12
N ALA A 125 -26.52 -16.95 2.83
CA ALA A 125 -26.17 -18.29 2.34
C ALA A 125 -25.25 -18.24 1.10
N GLY A 126 -24.22 -19.09 1.08
CA GLY A 126 -23.21 -19.14 0.02
C GLY A 126 -22.05 -18.16 0.20
N LEU A 127 -22.11 -17.29 1.21
CA LEU A 127 -21.03 -16.39 1.61
C LEU A 127 -20.41 -16.82 2.94
N LYS A 128 -19.17 -16.38 3.17
CA LYS A 128 -18.48 -16.45 4.45
C LYS A 128 -17.70 -15.16 4.70
N PRO A 129 -17.38 -14.84 5.96
CA PRO A 129 -16.55 -13.67 6.27
C PRO A 129 -15.19 -13.72 5.58
N ASN A 130 -14.72 -12.57 5.13
CA ASN A 130 -13.46 -12.39 4.42
C ASN A 130 -12.63 -11.31 5.13
N GLY A 131 -11.97 -11.69 6.22
CA GLY A 131 -11.21 -10.78 7.08
C GLY A 131 -11.93 -10.49 8.39
N ASN A 132 -11.76 -9.28 8.91
CA ASN A 132 -12.46 -8.79 10.10
C ASN A 132 -13.81 -8.17 9.72
N ALA A 133 -14.71 -8.12 10.71
CA ALA A 133 -15.85 -7.21 10.68
C ALA A 133 -15.46 -5.90 11.36
N TYR A 134 -16.20 -4.83 11.09
CA TYR A 134 -15.99 -3.53 11.70
C TYR A 134 -17.31 -2.95 12.17
N ARG A 135 -17.36 -2.50 13.41
CA ARG A 135 -18.44 -1.64 13.90
C ARG A 135 -18.00 -0.19 13.77
N VAL A 136 -18.80 0.61 13.07
CA VAL A 136 -18.57 2.03 12.89
C VAL A 136 -19.68 2.78 13.61
N THR A 137 -19.31 3.60 14.60
CA THR A 137 -20.26 4.44 15.36
C THR A 137 -19.87 5.90 15.31
N PHE A 138 -20.85 6.77 15.50
CA PHE A 138 -20.66 8.21 15.45
C PHE A 138 -21.29 8.87 16.66
N THR A 139 -20.59 9.84 17.23
CA THR A 139 -21.05 10.58 18.41
C THR A 139 -20.76 12.05 18.24
N TYR A 140 -21.77 12.89 18.41
CA TYR A 140 -21.59 14.34 18.44
C TYR A 140 -20.88 14.78 19.71
N GLN A 141 -20.02 15.79 19.58
CA GLN A 141 -19.20 16.32 20.66
C GLN A 141 -19.39 17.85 20.78
N PRO A 142 -19.55 18.39 22.00
CA PRO A 142 -19.33 17.72 23.28
C PRO A 142 -20.53 16.97 23.89
N SER A 143 -21.71 16.98 23.26
CA SER A 143 -22.95 16.46 23.87
C SER A 143 -22.92 14.96 24.20
N GLY A 144 -22.11 14.18 23.48
CA GLY A 144 -22.09 12.72 23.61
C GLY A 144 -23.30 12.04 22.95
N THR A 145 -24.12 12.77 22.20
CA THR A 145 -25.31 12.21 21.54
C THR A 145 -24.90 11.32 20.37
N ASN A 146 -25.50 10.13 20.24
CA ASN A 146 -25.27 9.26 19.09
C ASN A 146 -25.79 9.91 17.80
N ALA A 147 -24.96 9.88 16.76
CA ALA A 147 -25.32 10.33 15.43
C ALA A 147 -25.67 9.12 14.58
N GLU A 148 -26.95 8.80 14.43
CA GLU A 148 -27.41 7.59 13.73
C GLU A 148 -27.91 7.87 12.30
N THR A 149 -28.25 9.13 12.01
CA THR A 149 -28.82 9.52 10.72
C THR A 149 -27.74 9.97 9.74
N VAL A 150 -27.62 9.25 8.63
CA VAL A 150 -26.78 9.62 7.47
C VAL A 150 -27.67 10.29 6.42
N THR A 151 -27.44 11.56 6.13
CA THR A 151 -28.23 12.37 5.20
C THR A 151 -27.64 12.43 3.79
N GLN A 152 -26.33 12.23 3.65
CA GLN A 152 -25.66 12.14 2.35
C GLN A 152 -24.80 10.87 2.30
N PRO A 153 -24.89 10.08 1.22
CA PRO A 153 -24.14 8.84 1.11
C PRO A 153 -22.63 9.12 1.05
N GLY A 154 -21.87 8.39 1.86
CA GLY A 154 -20.42 8.29 1.77
C GLY A 154 -19.98 7.06 0.97
N ASN A 155 -18.70 6.72 1.10
CA ASN A 155 -18.16 5.45 0.59
C ASN A 155 -17.36 4.77 1.68
N ILE A 156 -17.46 3.45 1.76
CA ILE A 156 -16.65 2.62 2.64
C ILE A 156 -15.90 1.58 1.81
N LEU A 157 -14.64 1.35 2.16
CA LEU A 157 -13.75 0.39 1.53
C LEU A 157 -13.14 -0.49 2.61
N LEU A 158 -13.11 -1.79 2.36
CA LEU A 158 -12.44 -2.78 3.18
C LEU A 158 -11.32 -3.44 2.39
N THR A 159 -10.14 -3.50 2.98
CA THR A 159 -9.08 -4.41 2.56
C THR A 159 -9.47 -5.81 3.03
N VAL A 160 -9.34 -6.83 2.19
CA VAL A 160 -9.79 -8.20 2.47
C VAL A 160 -8.75 -9.26 2.03
N PRO A 161 -8.55 -10.33 2.79
CA PRO A 161 -7.47 -11.29 2.56
C PRO A 161 -7.70 -12.24 1.35
N LEU A 162 -8.95 -12.42 0.91
CA LEU A 162 -9.34 -13.28 -0.22
C LEU A 162 -10.10 -12.47 -1.29
N PRO A 163 -10.24 -12.98 -2.53
CA PRO A 163 -11.10 -12.34 -3.53
C PRO A 163 -12.52 -12.09 -2.99
N ALA A 164 -12.96 -10.83 -3.06
CA ALA A 164 -14.23 -10.41 -2.51
C ALA A 164 -15.41 -10.91 -3.35
N ALA A 165 -16.44 -11.42 -2.68
CA ALA A 165 -17.73 -11.74 -3.25
C ALA A 165 -18.71 -10.57 -3.13
N GLY A 166 -18.58 -9.75 -2.09
CA GLY A 166 -19.41 -8.57 -1.80
C GLY A 166 -18.95 -7.86 -0.52
N LEU A 167 -19.59 -6.74 -0.21
CA LEU A 167 -19.47 -5.96 1.01
C LEU A 167 -20.83 -6.02 1.72
N LEU A 168 -20.81 -6.45 2.97
CA LEU A 168 -22.01 -6.65 3.77
C LEU A 168 -22.19 -5.52 4.77
N TYR A 169 -23.44 -5.13 5.00
CA TYR A 169 -23.89 -4.23 6.04
C TYR A 169 -24.89 -4.90 6.97
N SER A 170 -24.79 -4.60 8.26
CA SER A 170 -25.77 -4.98 9.28
C SER A 170 -26.05 -3.81 10.22
N ALA A 171 -27.32 -3.57 10.52
CA ALA A 171 -27.74 -2.56 11.50
C ALA A 171 -27.64 -3.04 12.95
N ASP A 172 -27.53 -4.36 13.17
CA ASP A 172 -27.60 -5.00 14.49
C ASP A 172 -26.46 -6.00 14.76
N GLY A 173 -25.56 -6.18 13.80
CA GLY A 173 -24.50 -7.19 13.83
C GLY A 173 -25.01 -8.63 13.72
N ARG A 174 -26.28 -8.84 13.32
CA ARG A 174 -26.92 -10.16 13.25
C ARG A 174 -27.47 -10.47 11.88
N THR A 175 -28.11 -9.50 11.24
CA THR A 175 -28.74 -9.65 9.93
C THR A 175 -27.99 -8.83 8.88
N TRP A 176 -27.59 -9.48 7.79
CA TRP A 176 -26.68 -8.90 6.82
C TRP A 176 -27.35 -8.68 5.46
N SER A 177 -26.99 -7.58 4.82
CA SER A 177 -27.39 -7.20 3.47
C SER A 177 -26.14 -6.93 2.63
N ASP A 178 -26.11 -7.40 1.38
CA ASP A 178 -25.05 -7.02 0.44
C ASP A 178 -25.33 -5.60 -0.07
N ILE A 179 -24.36 -4.71 0.13
CA ILE A 179 -24.44 -3.30 -0.24
C ILE A 179 -23.53 -2.94 -1.41
N GLY A 180 -22.71 -3.87 -1.91
CA GLY A 180 -21.87 -3.58 -3.06
C GLY A 180 -20.69 -4.51 -3.26
N LYS A 181 -20.05 -4.37 -4.42
CA LYS A 181 -18.86 -5.13 -4.80
C LYS A 181 -17.95 -4.29 -5.69
N GLN A 182 -17.69 -3.05 -5.29
CA GLN A 182 -16.73 -2.23 -6.01
C GLN A 182 -15.33 -2.76 -5.69
N THR A 183 -14.70 -3.43 -6.64
CA THR A 183 -13.34 -3.94 -6.48
C THR A 183 -12.35 -3.04 -7.20
N VAL A 184 -11.14 -2.96 -6.66
CA VAL A 184 -10.03 -2.28 -7.32
C VAL A 184 -9.15 -3.36 -7.96
N ALA A 185 -8.99 -3.31 -9.29
CA ALA A 185 -8.25 -4.34 -10.02
C ALA A 185 -6.82 -4.49 -9.48
N GLY A 186 -6.42 -5.71 -9.14
CA GLY A 186 -5.10 -6.02 -8.58
C GLY A 186 -4.93 -5.66 -7.10
N GLN A 187 -5.95 -5.09 -6.45
CA GLN A 187 -5.91 -4.73 -5.04
C GLN A 187 -6.91 -5.59 -4.25
N PRO A 188 -6.56 -6.01 -3.03
CA PRO A 188 -7.43 -6.78 -2.16
C PRO A 188 -8.51 -5.90 -1.50
N ILE A 189 -9.25 -5.11 -2.28
CA ILE A 189 -10.20 -4.10 -1.76
C ILE A 189 -11.61 -4.40 -2.28
N VAL A 190 -12.59 -4.29 -1.39
CA VAL A 190 -14.02 -4.25 -1.71
C VAL A 190 -14.64 -3.00 -1.11
N GLY A 191 -15.48 -2.31 -1.88
CA GLY A 191 -16.14 -1.09 -1.44
C GLY A 191 -17.61 -1.04 -1.84
N GLY A 192 -18.30 -0.08 -1.24
CA GLY A 192 -19.70 0.22 -1.48
C GLY A 192 -20.12 1.52 -0.82
N PRO A 193 -21.40 1.90 -0.96
CA PRO A 193 -21.94 3.10 -0.36
C PRO A 193 -21.98 2.99 1.17
N PHE A 194 -21.66 4.08 1.84
CA PHE A 194 -21.90 4.25 3.26
C PHE A 194 -23.20 5.04 3.45
N ASN A 195 -24.29 4.33 3.75
CA ASN A 195 -25.63 4.92 3.87
C ASN A 195 -26.20 4.88 5.30
N ALA A 196 -25.55 4.16 6.21
CA ALA A 196 -26.06 3.96 7.56
C ALA A 196 -24.94 3.64 8.55
N VAL A 197 -25.15 3.98 9.82
CA VAL A 197 -24.26 3.57 10.92
C VAL A 197 -24.48 2.09 11.23
N GLY A 198 -23.44 1.35 11.62
CA GLY A 198 -23.58 -0.07 11.96
C GLY A 198 -22.32 -0.90 11.71
N TRP A 199 -22.53 -2.14 11.30
CA TRP A 199 -21.51 -3.16 11.09
C TRP A 199 -21.26 -3.39 9.61
N TYR A 200 -19.99 -3.56 9.26
CA TYR A 200 -19.52 -3.76 7.89
C TYR A 200 -18.56 -4.93 7.83
N GLU A 201 -18.70 -5.78 6.80
CA GLU A 201 -17.87 -6.98 6.65
C GLU A 201 -17.63 -7.27 5.16
N GLY A 202 -16.38 -7.60 4.80
CA GLY A 202 -16.10 -8.13 3.48
C GLY A 202 -16.53 -9.60 3.41
N ALA A 203 -17.16 -10.01 2.31
CA ALA A 203 -17.54 -11.41 2.10
C ALA A 203 -16.69 -12.07 1.01
N THR A 204 -16.59 -13.39 1.06
CA THR A 204 -16.10 -14.22 -0.04
C THR A 204 -17.03 -15.42 -0.23
N HIS A 205 -16.94 -16.10 -1.38
CA HIS A 205 -17.74 -17.29 -1.61
C HIS A 205 -17.28 -18.41 -0.69
N ALA A 206 -18.24 -19.13 -0.12
CA ALA A 206 -17.95 -20.38 0.57
C ALA A 206 -17.49 -21.42 -0.47
N THR A 207 -16.17 -21.58 -0.61
CA THR A 207 -15.62 -22.67 -1.43
C THR A 207 -15.92 -23.99 -0.71
N ALA A 208 -16.55 -24.94 -1.40
CA ALA A 208 -16.48 -26.34 -0.99
C ALA A 208 -15.00 -26.72 -0.92
N ALA A 209 -14.57 -27.41 0.15
CA ALA A 209 -13.18 -27.71 0.38
C ALA A 209 -12.55 -28.46 -0.81
N SER A 210 -11.78 -27.75 -1.64
CA SER A 210 -10.87 -28.36 -2.60
C SER A 210 -9.48 -28.38 -1.99
N SER A 211 -9.01 -29.58 -1.69
CA SER A 211 -7.64 -29.86 -1.29
C SER A 211 -6.63 -29.39 -2.34
N GLY A 212 -5.62 -28.63 -1.90
CA GLY A 212 -4.31 -28.57 -2.55
C GLY A 212 -4.14 -27.54 -3.66
N GLY A 213 -3.11 -26.71 -3.53
CA GLY A 213 -2.66 -25.79 -4.56
C GLY A 213 -1.55 -24.88 -4.06
N GLY A 214 -0.38 -25.46 -3.81
CA GLY A 214 0.82 -24.71 -3.43
C GLY A 214 1.46 -24.01 -4.63
N GLY A 215 2.26 -22.98 -4.31
CA GLY A 215 3.40 -22.56 -5.11
C GLY A 215 3.13 -21.53 -6.20
N GLY A 216 3.67 -20.32 -6.00
CA GLY A 216 3.75 -19.32 -7.08
C GLY A 216 4.40 -17.99 -6.68
N GLY A 217 5.41 -18.02 -5.81
CA GLY A 217 6.13 -16.82 -5.37
C GLY A 217 7.33 -16.47 -6.24
N SER A 218 7.25 -15.29 -6.88
CA SER A 218 8.33 -14.30 -7.05
C SER A 218 9.60 -14.63 -7.86
N ALA A 219 9.49 -15.17 -9.08
CA ALA A 219 10.58 -15.07 -10.06
C ALA A 219 10.72 -13.65 -10.65
N GLY A 220 9.63 -12.89 -10.76
CA GLY A 220 9.61 -11.57 -11.41
C GLY A 220 10.30 -10.45 -10.63
N THR A 221 10.20 -10.45 -9.30
CA THR A 221 10.76 -9.38 -8.44
C THR A 221 12.29 -9.45 -8.36
N ILE A 222 12.87 -10.66 -8.44
CA ILE A 222 14.32 -10.87 -8.39
C ILE A 222 14.98 -10.30 -9.66
N ILE A 223 14.35 -10.43 -10.83
CA ILE A 223 14.89 -9.94 -12.11
C ILE A 223 14.94 -8.40 -12.13
N VAL A 224 13.93 -7.72 -11.57
CA VAL A 224 13.88 -6.26 -11.53
C VAL A 224 14.92 -5.68 -10.56
N VAL A 225 15.10 -6.29 -9.38
CA VAL A 225 16.13 -5.85 -8.42
C VAL A 225 17.54 -6.06 -8.99
N VAL A 226 17.78 -7.17 -9.69
CA VAL A 226 19.07 -7.42 -10.36
C VAL A 226 19.31 -6.41 -11.49
N LEU A 227 18.30 -6.09 -12.30
CA LEU A 227 18.43 -5.09 -13.36
C LEU A 227 18.73 -3.68 -12.81
N VAL A 228 18.05 -3.26 -11.74
CA VAL A 228 18.31 -1.96 -11.10
C VAL A 228 19.68 -1.92 -10.43
N ALA A 229 20.11 -3.01 -9.79
CA ALA A 229 21.44 -3.11 -9.21
C ALA A 229 22.55 -3.09 -10.28
N VAL A 230 22.35 -3.78 -11.41
CA VAL A 230 23.28 -3.73 -12.55
C VAL A 230 23.32 -2.34 -13.18
N LEU A 231 22.18 -1.66 -13.28
CA LEU A 231 22.12 -0.28 -13.79
C LEU A 231 22.82 0.71 -12.84
N ALA A 232 22.62 0.56 -11.52
CA ALA A 232 23.27 1.39 -10.51
C ALA A 232 24.79 1.15 -10.47
N LEU A 233 25.24 -0.11 -10.60
CA LEU A 233 26.65 -0.45 -10.73
C LEU A 233 27.24 0.07 -12.04
N ALA A 234 26.53 -0.04 -13.16
CA ALA A 234 26.97 0.52 -14.43
C ALA A 234 27.09 2.06 -14.35
N LEU A 235 26.13 2.75 -13.74
CA LEU A 235 26.17 4.21 -13.61
C LEU A 235 27.21 4.69 -12.57
N GLY A 236 27.46 3.91 -11.50
CA GLY A 236 28.43 4.23 -10.45
C GLY A 236 29.89 3.87 -10.78
N PHE A 237 30.14 2.73 -11.43
CA PHE A 237 31.51 2.27 -11.75
C PHE A 237 32.06 2.79 -13.10
N PHE A 238 31.20 3.09 -14.07
CA PHE A 238 31.64 3.56 -15.39
C PHE A 238 32.44 4.89 -15.36
N PRO A 239 32.16 5.89 -14.50
CA PRO A 239 33.04 7.07 -14.37
C PRO A 239 34.40 6.76 -13.72
N LEU A 240 34.52 5.71 -12.90
CA LEU A 240 35.77 5.32 -12.24
C LEU A 240 36.70 4.52 -13.16
N LEU A 241 36.17 3.61 -13.97
CA LEU A 241 36.99 2.87 -14.95
C LEU A 241 37.52 3.79 -16.06
N ARG A 242 36.77 4.82 -16.46
CA ARG A 242 37.22 5.77 -17.49
C ARG A 242 38.39 6.66 -17.03
N LYS A 243 38.58 6.84 -15.72
CA LYS A 243 39.75 7.55 -15.15
C LYS A 243 41.03 6.73 -15.23
N ARG A 244 40.96 5.39 -15.18
CA ARG A 244 42.15 4.52 -15.26
C ARG A 244 42.68 4.33 -16.68
N VAL A 245 41.81 4.32 -17.68
CA VAL A 245 42.21 4.05 -19.08
C VAL A 245 42.80 5.28 -19.79
N ARG A 246 42.56 6.50 -19.28
CA ARG A 246 43.17 7.73 -19.82
C ARG A 246 44.53 8.08 -19.20
N GLY A 247 45.06 7.28 -18.29
CA GLY A 247 46.41 7.39 -17.76
C GLY A 247 47.40 6.48 -18.50
N GLY A 248 47.70 6.78 -19.77
CA GLY A 248 48.83 6.21 -20.51
C GLY A 248 50.12 7.05 -20.34
N PRO A 249 51.31 6.48 -20.58
CA PRO A 249 52.49 6.57 -19.70
C PRO A 249 53.37 7.81 -19.88
N ALA A 250 53.86 8.37 -18.76
CA ALA A 250 54.94 9.36 -18.77
C ALA A 250 56.32 8.67 -18.90
N ASN A 251 56.82 8.65 -20.13
CA ASN A 251 58.20 8.73 -20.58
C ASN A 251 59.31 8.61 -19.50
N LYS A 252 59.93 7.43 -19.37
CA LYS A 252 61.24 7.26 -18.70
C LYS A 252 62.34 7.71 -19.65
N ARG A 253 62.93 8.89 -19.42
CA ARG A 253 64.23 9.26 -19.99
C ARG A 253 65.37 8.66 -19.16
N ALA A 254 66.43 8.32 -19.89
CA ALA A 254 67.57 7.49 -19.54
C ALA A 254 68.46 8.00 -18.39
N GLY A 255 69.23 7.08 -17.80
CA GLY A 255 70.22 7.29 -16.72
C GLY A 255 71.44 8.14 -17.13
N PRO A 256 72.49 8.24 -16.28
CA PRO A 256 73.42 7.12 -15.97
C PRO A 256 73.91 7.15 -14.49
N ALA A 257 74.81 6.36 -13.90
CA ALA A 257 75.62 5.19 -14.24
C ALA A 257 76.08 4.53 -12.92
N LYS A 258 76.53 3.27 -13.03
CA LYS A 258 77.15 2.39 -12.03
C LYS A 258 78.21 3.05 -11.12
N LYS A 259 78.25 2.60 -9.86
CA LYS A 259 79.49 2.07 -9.25
C LYS A 259 79.18 1.05 -8.14
N SER A 260 79.65 -0.17 -8.36
CA SER A 260 79.72 -1.30 -7.44
C SER A 260 81.02 -1.26 -6.65
N ALA A 261 80.98 -1.52 -5.34
CA ALA A 261 82.01 -2.19 -4.54
C ALA A 261 81.54 -2.23 -3.08
N ASN A 262 81.84 -3.19 -2.23
CA ASN A 262 82.27 -4.57 -2.30
C ASN A 262 82.21 -5.05 -0.82
N LYS A 263 81.94 -6.35 -0.60
CA LYS A 263 82.33 -7.19 0.56
C LYS A 263 83.00 -6.49 1.76
N LYS A 264 82.60 -6.74 3.02
CA LYS A 264 82.91 -7.98 3.76
C LYS A 264 82.23 -7.98 5.14
N LYS A 265 81.79 -9.16 5.58
CA LYS A 265 81.53 -9.50 6.99
C LYS A 265 82.82 -9.50 7.80
N ARG A 266 82.75 -9.05 9.05
CA ARG A 266 83.05 -9.88 10.22
C ARG A 266 82.43 -9.28 11.46
#